data_AF-A0A939RFI2-F1
#
_entry.id   AF-A0A939RFI2-F1
#
_cell.length_a   1.000
_cell.length_b   1.000
_cell.length_c   1.000
_cell.angle_alpha   90.00
_cell.angle_beta   90.00
_cell.angle_gamma   90.00
#
_symmetry.space_group_name_H-M   'P 1'
#
loop_
_entity.id
_entity.type
_entity.pdbx_description
1 polymer ?
#
loop_
_entity_poly.entity_id
_entity_poly.type
_entity_poly.pdbx_seq_one_letter_code
_entity_poly.pdbx_strand_id
1 'polypeptide(L)'
;MANDVPMVTEREPQSALVSRFLSGLATEEDFATAKANFQRWLRDQWDGDAELASATCARALVEAGGKKWQALPERDLSAHAWLFSFACPRRDDLRGQAKKWVRAARRMGGAPLIAQLVRFRRG
;
A
#
# COMPACT_ATOMS: atom_id res chain seq x y z
N MET A 1 9.74 -11.07 42.15
CA MET A 1 10.24 -10.28 41.00
C MET A 1 9.17 -10.35 39.93
N ALA A 2 8.38 -9.28 39.77
CA ALA A 2 7.36 -9.22 38.74
C ALA A 2 8.07 -8.97 37.41
N ASN A 3 7.94 -9.92 36.48
CA ASN A 3 8.39 -9.74 35.10
C ASN A 3 7.35 -8.87 34.39
N ASP A 4 7.63 -7.58 34.26
CA ASP A 4 6.99 -6.70 33.29
C ASP A 4 7.34 -7.21 31.89
N VAL A 5 6.48 -8.06 31.34
CA VAL A 5 6.48 -8.35 29.91
C VAL A 5 5.95 -7.07 29.25
N PRO A 6 6.76 -6.33 28.48
CA PRO A 6 6.25 -5.17 27.78
C PRO A 6 5.12 -5.66 26.87
N MET A 7 3.90 -5.21 27.16
CA MET A 7 2.78 -5.33 26.25
C MET A 7 3.24 -4.81 24.90
N VAL A 8 3.41 -5.70 23.93
CA VAL A 8 3.56 -5.33 22.54
C VAL A 8 2.27 -4.61 22.20
N THR A 9 2.29 -3.28 22.23
CA THR A 9 1.20 -2.48 21.69
C THR A 9 1.04 -2.92 20.24
N GLU A 10 -0.08 -3.59 19.95
CA GLU A 10 -0.43 -3.95 18.57
C GLU A 10 -0.39 -2.67 17.76
N ARG A 11 0.68 -2.49 16.98
CA ARG A 11 0.84 -1.32 16.14
C ARG A 11 -0.32 -1.29 15.16
N GLU A 12 -0.86 -0.09 14.96
CA GLU A 12 -2.02 0.09 14.11
C GLU A 12 -1.77 -0.49 12.70
N PRO A 13 -2.75 -1.21 12.13
CA PRO A 13 -2.64 -1.77 10.80
C PRO A 13 -2.33 -0.71 9.73
N GLN A 14 -1.40 -1.02 8.83
CA GLN A 14 -1.03 -0.15 7.72
C GLN A 14 -2.22 0.32 6.88
N SER A 15 -3.21 -0.55 6.69
CA SER A 15 -4.43 -0.22 5.92
C SER A 15 -5.27 0.88 6.57
N ALA A 16 -5.30 0.96 7.91
CA ALA A 16 -6.02 2.02 8.62
C ALA A 16 -5.31 3.37 8.42
N LEU A 17 -3.97 3.38 8.54
CA LEU A 17 -3.14 4.56 8.27
C LEU A 17 -3.31 5.06 6.83
N VAL A 18 -3.28 4.15 5.85
CA VAL A 18 -3.52 4.47 4.44
C VAL A 18 -4.91 5.05 4.20
N SER A 19 -5.94 4.50 4.86
CA SER A 19 -7.29 5.05 4.78
C SER A 19 -7.35 6.48 5.32
N ARG A 20 -6.64 6.79 6.41
CA ARG A 20 -6.54 8.14 6.97
C ARG A 20 -5.80 9.10 6.03
N PHE A 21 -4.72 8.67 5.37
CA PHE A 21 -4.03 9.47 4.34
C PHE A 21 -4.98 9.83 3.20
N LEU A 22 -5.72 8.85 2.68
CA LEU A 22 -6.66 9.06 1.58
C LEU A 22 -7.83 9.97 1.95
N SER A 23 -8.25 9.95 3.22
CA SER A 23 -9.32 10.80 3.74
C SER A 23 -8.85 12.20 4.14
N GLY A 24 -7.54 12.47 4.10
CA GLY A 24 -6.96 13.74 4.53
C GLY A 24 -6.99 13.98 6.05
N LEU A 25 -7.18 12.92 6.83
CA LEU A 25 -7.28 12.98 8.29
C LEU A 25 -5.99 12.53 8.99
N ALA A 26 -4.92 12.33 8.22
CA ALA A 26 -3.68 11.82 8.75
C ALA A 26 -2.85 12.90 9.47
N THR A 27 -2.24 12.49 10.57
CA THR A 27 -1.30 13.29 11.36
C THR A 27 0.16 12.97 11.00
N GLU A 28 1.10 13.76 11.50
CA GLU A 28 2.53 13.45 11.38
C GLU A 28 2.90 12.12 12.05
N GLU A 29 2.25 11.79 13.16
CA GLU A 29 2.43 10.51 13.86
C GLU A 29 1.96 9.33 13.02
N ASP A 30 0.87 9.50 12.25
CA ASP A 30 0.39 8.48 11.32
C ASP A 30 1.42 8.22 10.22
N PHE A 31 2.05 9.29 9.70
CA PHE A 31 3.13 9.16 8.72
C PHE A 31 4.34 8.44 9.29
N ALA A 32 4.78 8.79 10.50
CA ALA A 32 5.90 8.13 11.16
C ALA A 32 5.62 6.63 11.38
N THR A 33 4.42 6.30 11.86
CA THR A 33 3.97 4.92 12.08
C THR A 33 3.90 4.14 10.76
N ALA A 34 3.28 4.72 9.73
CA ALA A 34 3.15 4.09 8.43
C ALA A 34 4.50 3.85 7.75
N LYS A 35 5.45 4.78 7.92
CA LYS A 35 6.82 4.63 7.42
C LYS A 35 7.56 3.51 8.14
N ALA A 36 7.45 3.42 9.46
CA ALA A 36 8.07 2.36 10.25
C ALA A 36 7.52 0.97 9.87
N ASN A 37 6.21 0.86 9.71
CA ASN A 37 5.54 -0.35 9.24
C ASN A 37 5.98 -0.75 7.83
N PHE A 38 6.06 0.21 6.91
CA PHE A 38 6.52 -0.03 5.54
C PHE A 38 7.98 -0.51 5.49
N GLN A 39 8.89 0.12 6.25
CA GLN A 39 10.27 -0.31 6.34
C GLN A 39 10.41 -1.72 6.91
N ARG A 40 9.58 -2.07 7.90
CA ARG A 40 9.54 -3.43 8.43
C ARG A 40 9.04 -4.41 7.38
N TRP A 41 7.94 -4.10 6.70
CA TRP A 41 7.41 -4.92 5.62
C TRP A 41 8.46 -5.17 4.53
N LEU A 42 9.23 -4.16 4.14
CA LEU A 42 10.34 -4.31 3.20
C LEU A 42 11.38 -5.30 3.71
N ARG A 43 11.85 -5.17 4.96
CA ARG A 43 12.83 -6.11 5.53
C ARG A 43 12.29 -7.53 5.65
N ASP A 44 11.09 -7.67 6.19
CA ASP A 44 10.52 -8.97 6.56
C ASP A 44 10.05 -9.77 5.32
N GLN A 45 9.65 -9.10 4.24
CA GLN A 45 9.03 -9.75 3.07
C GLN A 45 9.86 -9.63 1.79
N TRP A 46 10.79 -8.68 1.72
CA TRP A 46 11.49 -8.30 0.49
C TRP A 46 13.00 -8.08 0.69
N ASP A 47 13.55 -8.52 1.82
CA ASP A 47 14.97 -8.36 2.16
C ASP A 47 15.47 -6.90 2.08
N GLY A 48 14.56 -5.95 2.28
CA GLY A 48 14.82 -4.51 2.18
C GLY A 48 14.74 -3.92 0.77
N ASP A 49 14.48 -4.72 -0.27
CA ASP A 49 14.43 -4.27 -1.66
C ASP A 49 13.08 -3.62 -2.02
N ALA A 50 13.06 -2.28 -1.98
CA ALA A 50 11.87 -1.50 -2.29
C ALA A 50 11.51 -1.50 -3.79
N GLU A 51 12.49 -1.62 -4.68
CA GLU A 51 12.25 -1.63 -6.11
C GLU A 51 11.60 -2.94 -6.54
N LEU A 52 12.12 -4.06 -6.06
CA LEU A 52 11.54 -5.38 -6.29
C LEU A 52 10.13 -5.49 -5.71
N ALA A 53 9.92 -4.99 -4.49
CA ALA A 53 8.61 -4.99 -3.85
C ALA A 53 7.57 -4.21 -4.67
N SER A 54 7.92 -3.00 -5.11
CA SER A 54 7.07 -2.14 -5.92
C SER A 54 6.79 -2.74 -7.30
N ALA A 55 7.81 -3.27 -7.98
CA ALA A 55 7.65 -3.91 -9.29
C ALA A 55 6.77 -5.16 -9.21
N THR A 56 6.91 -5.96 -8.16
CA THR A 56 6.08 -7.15 -7.95
C THR A 56 4.64 -6.76 -7.64
N CYS A 57 4.42 -5.73 -6.84
CA CYS A 57 3.11 -5.14 -6.60
C CYS A 57 2.46 -4.63 -7.90
N ALA A 58 3.21 -3.92 -8.76
CA ALA A 58 2.73 -3.45 -10.05
C ALA A 58 2.27 -4.62 -10.95
N ARG A 59 3.05 -5.70 -11.04
CA ARG A 59 2.69 -6.91 -11.78
C ARG A 59 1.40 -7.54 -11.24
N ALA A 60 1.29 -7.70 -9.93
CA ALA A 60 0.09 -8.26 -9.29
C ALA A 60 -1.16 -7.44 -9.58
N LEU A 61 -1.04 -6.10 -9.61
CA LEU A 61 -2.13 -5.19 -9.97
C LEU A 61 -2.56 -5.33 -11.44
N VAL A 62 -1.61 -5.42 -12.36
CA VAL A 62 -1.89 -5.63 -13.80
C VAL A 62 -2.59 -6.98 -14.01
N GLU A 63 -2.08 -8.05 -13.40
CA GLU A 63 -2.70 -9.38 -13.48
C GLU A 63 -4.13 -9.40 -12.90
N ALA A 64 -4.37 -8.72 -11.78
CA ALA A 64 -5.68 -8.63 -11.16
C ALA A 64 -6.65 -7.74 -11.96
N GLY A 65 -6.12 -6.68 -12.60
CA GLY A 65 -6.87 -5.68 -13.33
C GLY A 65 -7.14 -6.01 -14.79
N GLY A 66 -6.35 -6.89 -15.38
CA GLY A 66 -6.39 -7.29 -16.78
C GLY A 66 -6.06 -6.13 -17.74
N LYS A 67 -6.57 -6.22 -18.98
CA LYS A 67 -6.28 -5.27 -20.07
C LYS A 67 -6.46 -3.80 -19.69
N LYS A 68 -7.46 -3.48 -18.84
CA LYS A 68 -7.71 -2.10 -18.40
C LYS A 68 -6.57 -1.52 -17.57
N TRP A 69 -5.92 -2.34 -16.74
CA TRP A 69 -4.81 -1.91 -15.91
C TRP A 69 -3.50 -1.93 -16.69
N GLN A 70 -3.34 -2.87 -17.62
CA GLN A 70 -2.21 -2.90 -18.55
C GLN A 70 -2.18 -1.66 -19.47
N ALA A 71 -3.35 -1.13 -19.83
CA ALA A 71 -3.47 0.07 -20.65
C ALA A 71 -3.35 1.38 -19.86
N LEU A 72 -3.12 1.34 -18.55
CA LEU A 72 -2.89 2.56 -17.77
C LEU A 72 -1.57 3.21 -18.19
N PRO A 73 -1.51 4.55 -18.25
CA PRO A 73 -0.24 5.26 -18.33
C PRO A 73 0.70 4.79 -17.20
N GLU A 74 1.98 4.62 -17.51
CA GLU A 74 2.99 4.15 -16.55
C GLU A 74 2.94 4.94 -15.24
N ARG A 75 2.81 6.27 -15.34
CA ARG A 75 2.67 7.17 -14.18
C ARG A 75 1.49 6.81 -13.25
N ASP A 76 0.37 6.36 -13.80
CA ASP A 76 -0.83 6.03 -13.03
C ASP A 76 -0.69 4.65 -12.40
N LEU A 77 -0.14 3.69 -13.15
CA LEU A 77 0.19 2.37 -12.63
C LEU A 77 1.21 2.47 -11.48
N SER A 78 2.24 3.30 -11.64
CA SER A 78 3.26 3.54 -10.61
C SER A 78 2.69 4.19 -9.35
N ALA A 79 1.71 5.10 -9.47
CA ALA A 79 1.01 5.65 -8.31
C ALA A 79 0.23 4.57 -7.55
N HIS A 80 -0.45 3.68 -8.26
CA HIS A 80 -1.12 2.54 -7.65
C HIS A 80 -0.16 1.52 -7.05
N ALA A 81 0.92 1.18 -7.74
CA ALA A 81 1.92 0.24 -7.26
C ALA A 81 2.57 0.77 -5.98
N TRP A 82 2.88 2.07 -5.93
CA TRP A 82 3.39 2.72 -4.73
C TRP A 82 2.39 2.63 -3.58
N LEU A 83 1.14 3.06 -3.77
CA LEU A 83 0.15 3.06 -2.68
C LEU A 83 -0.21 1.64 -2.22
N PHE A 84 -0.33 0.72 -3.17
CA PHE A 84 -0.59 -0.69 -2.86
C PHE A 84 0.59 -1.29 -2.09
N SER A 85 1.84 -1.06 -2.49
CA SER A 85 3.03 -1.49 -1.73
C SER A 85 3.06 -0.84 -0.35
N PHE A 86 2.74 0.44 -0.27
CA PHE A 86 2.71 1.19 0.98
C PHE A 86 1.63 0.69 1.94
N ALA A 87 0.55 0.07 1.44
CA ALA A 87 -0.43 -0.65 2.25
C ALA A 87 0.10 -1.99 2.82
N CYS A 88 1.36 -2.33 2.54
CA CYS A 88 2.08 -3.50 3.06
C CYS A 88 1.36 -4.84 2.81
N PRO A 89 1.05 -5.18 1.54
CA PRO A 89 0.34 -6.40 1.23
C PRO A 89 1.22 -7.60 1.55
N ARG A 90 0.65 -8.63 2.16
CA ARG A 90 1.38 -9.88 2.43
C ARG A 90 1.85 -10.53 1.12
N ARG A 91 3.12 -10.96 1.06
CA ARG A 91 3.73 -11.54 -0.15
C ARG A 91 3.04 -12.83 -0.59
N ASP A 92 2.61 -13.66 0.35
CA ASP A 92 1.88 -14.92 0.15
C ASP A 92 0.47 -14.74 -0.45
N ASP A 93 -0.19 -13.60 -0.20
CA ASP A 93 -1.52 -13.25 -0.73
C ASP A 93 -1.52 -11.97 -1.59
N LEU A 94 -0.45 -11.70 -2.33
CA LEU A 94 -0.38 -10.52 -3.19
C LEU A 94 -1.51 -10.49 -4.21
N ARG A 95 -1.80 -11.63 -4.83
CA ARG A 95 -2.83 -11.75 -5.87
C ARG A 95 -4.24 -11.51 -5.32
N GLY A 96 -4.56 -12.06 -4.14
CA GLY A 96 -5.87 -11.85 -3.52
C GLY A 96 -6.07 -10.41 -3.09
N GLN A 97 -5.04 -9.79 -2.50
CA GLN A 97 -5.06 -8.38 -2.11
C GLN A 97 -5.12 -7.43 -3.32
N ALA A 98 -4.38 -7.72 -4.40
CA ALA A 98 -4.45 -6.95 -5.63
C ALA A 98 -5.85 -6.99 -6.26
N LYS A 99 -6.55 -8.14 -6.23
CA LYS A 99 -7.95 -8.23 -6.67
C LYS A 99 -8.88 -7.36 -5.82
N LYS A 100 -8.70 -7.34 -4.49
CA LYS A 100 -9.47 -6.47 -3.58
C LYS A 100 -9.21 -5.00 -3.90
N TRP A 101 -7.94 -4.64 -4.11
CA TRP A 101 -7.53 -3.30 -4.51
C TRP A 101 -8.19 -2.84 -5.81
N VAL A 102 -8.08 -3.65 -6.88
CA VAL A 102 -8.69 -3.37 -8.18
C VAL A 102 -10.20 -3.16 -8.06
N ARG A 103 -10.88 -3.97 -7.24
CA ARG A 103 -12.32 -3.83 -6.98
C ARG A 103 -12.65 -2.53 -6.24
N ALA A 104 -11.88 -2.20 -5.20
CA ALA A 104 -12.04 -0.94 -4.47
C ALA A 104 -11.82 0.26 -5.41
N ALA A 105 -10.77 0.19 -6.23
CA ALA A 105 -10.45 1.25 -7.17
C ALA A 105 -11.58 1.53 -8.17
N ARG A 106 -12.27 0.48 -8.63
CA ARG A 106 -13.45 0.63 -9.50
C ARG A 106 -14.62 1.33 -8.82
N ARG A 107 -14.83 1.11 -7.52
CA ARG A 107 -15.92 1.73 -6.74
C ARG A 107 -15.66 3.21 -6.45
N MET A 108 -14.39 3.59 -6.31
CA MET A 108 -13.96 4.95 -5.96
C MET A 108 -13.71 5.84 -7.19
N GLY A 109 -14.41 5.61 -8.31
CA GLY A 109 -14.26 6.42 -9.53
C GLY A 109 -13.17 5.97 -10.52
N GLY A 110 -12.55 4.82 -10.27
CA GLY A 110 -11.60 4.18 -11.19
C GLY A 110 -10.12 4.40 -10.84
N ALA A 111 -9.26 3.64 -11.51
CA ALA A 111 -7.81 3.70 -11.29
C ALA A 111 -7.23 5.12 -11.55
N PRO A 112 -7.57 5.82 -12.64
CA PRO A 112 -7.00 7.15 -12.90
C PRO A 112 -7.31 8.19 -11.81
N LEU A 113 -8.50 8.14 -11.20
CA LEU A 113 -8.91 9.09 -10.15
C LEU A 113 -8.09 8.89 -8.86
N ILE A 114 -7.85 7.65 -8.48
CA ILE A 114 -7.00 7.33 -7.32
C ILE A 114 -5.55 7.70 -7.59
N ALA A 115 -5.05 7.44 -8.80
CA ALA A 115 -3.72 7.88 -9.18
C ALA A 115 -3.57 9.39 -9.06
N GLN A 116 -4.59 10.17 -9.42
CA GLN A 116 -4.60 11.62 -9.25
C GLN A 116 -4.61 12.04 -7.77
N LEU A 117 -5.41 11.39 -6.93
CA LEU A 117 -5.44 11.64 -5.48
C LEU A 117 -4.08 11.36 -4.82
N VAL A 118 -3.45 10.24 -5.19
CA VAL A 118 -2.11 9.89 -4.70
C VAL A 118 -1.06 10.90 -5.14
N ARG A 119 -1.14 11.36 -6.40
CA ARG A 119 -0.23 12.39 -6.93
C ARG A 119 -0.33 13.69 -6.13
N PHE A 120 -1.53 14.16 -5.85
CA PHE A 120 -1.74 15.38 -5.05
C PHE A 120 -1.17 15.27 -3.62
N ARG A 121 -1.05 14.05 -3.09
CA ARG A 121 -0.55 13.81 -1.72
C ARG A 121 0.95 13.48 -1.66
N ARG A 122 1.57 13.13 -2.79
CA ARG A 122 3.01 12.81 -2.91
C ARG A 122 3.84 14.01 -3.38
N GLY A 123 3.17 15.05 -3.90
CA GLY A 123 3.76 16.35 -4.24
C GLY A 123 3.73 17.30 -3.05
#